data_AF-A0A1W2A037-F1
#
_entry.id   AF-A0A1W2A037-F1
#
_cell.length_a   1.000
_cell.length_b   1.000
_cell.length_c   1.000
_cell.angle_alpha   90.00
_cell.angle_beta   90.00
_cell.angle_gamma   90.00
#
_symmetry.space_group_name_H-M   'P 1'
#
loop_
_entity.id
_entity.type
_entity.pdbx_description
1 polymer ?
#
loop_
_entity_poly.entity_id
_entity_poly.type
_entity_poly.pdbx_seq_one_letter_code
_entity_poly.pdbx_strand_id
1 'polypeptide(L)'
;MSKRHLVVIFAAVFLSIAVVLMLSFTVKKFASKAESNRQAQAMEEYVQRLGDLDDYMVYYIGEPSPEVVANIKNLTVIPAGMMNRNTLPIYWSDIHFIEKDEDDNIINEVEPRDYASYMLIYVGADVTLTNDQLELLRNCNIDNDVPLIIEGETNINAYREVIFMGPHELGEHSTSMFTPWGRPQDNIIAEDVVTGSPYGFVNALIDVILSNAEQMDIYREESLVLVETESTTTTESSIETSDESEISESTDEA
;
A
#
# COMPACT_ATOMS: atom_id res chain seq x y z
N MET A 1 -29.29 69.59 -3.08
CA MET A 1 -29.76 68.18 -3.11
C MET A 1 -30.53 67.91 -1.82
N SER A 2 -31.79 67.50 -1.89
CA SER A 2 -32.63 67.27 -0.69
C SER A 2 -32.13 66.04 0.09
N LYS A 3 -32.17 66.07 1.43
CA LYS A 3 -31.77 64.92 2.30
C LYS A 3 -32.40 63.59 1.87
N ARG A 4 -33.59 63.63 1.27
CA ARG A 4 -34.28 62.45 0.72
C ARG A 4 -33.55 61.80 -0.45
N HIS A 5 -32.90 62.58 -1.31
CA HIS A 5 -32.16 62.06 -2.47
C HIS A 5 -30.87 61.36 -2.03
N LEU A 6 -30.21 61.87 -1.00
CA LEU A 6 -29.00 61.27 -0.44
C LEU A 6 -29.30 59.91 0.20
N VAL A 7 -30.40 59.80 0.97
CA VAL A 7 -30.85 58.52 1.54
C VAL A 7 -31.17 57.48 0.46
N VAL A 8 -31.85 57.88 -0.62
CA VAL A 8 -32.20 56.97 -1.72
C VAL A 8 -30.95 56.49 -2.46
N ILE A 9 -29.95 57.35 -2.67
CA ILE A 9 -28.69 56.97 -3.30
C ILE A 9 -27.92 55.99 -2.42
N PHE A 10 -27.81 56.25 -1.11
CA PHE A 10 -27.15 55.32 -0.19
C PHE A 10 -27.87 53.97 -0.12
N ALA A 11 -29.20 53.96 -0.09
CA ALA A 11 -29.99 52.72 -0.11
C ALA A 11 -29.80 51.94 -1.42
N ALA A 12 -29.74 52.62 -2.57
CA ALA A 12 -29.51 51.99 -3.86
C ALA A 12 -28.11 51.37 -3.95
N VAL A 13 -27.07 52.07 -3.46
CA VAL A 13 -25.69 51.56 -3.43
C VAL A 13 -25.57 50.36 -2.48
N PHE A 14 -26.18 50.42 -1.30
CA PHE A 14 -26.16 49.30 -0.36
C PHE A 14 -26.89 48.06 -0.90
N LEU A 15 -28.05 48.26 -1.55
CA LEU A 15 -28.81 47.18 -2.18
C LEU A 15 -28.01 46.52 -3.31
N SER A 16 -27.31 47.30 -4.13
CA SER A 16 -26.50 46.77 -5.23
C SER A 16 -25.28 46.00 -4.73
N ILE A 17 -24.63 46.44 -3.64
CA ILE A 17 -23.57 45.68 -2.98
C ILE A 17 -24.11 44.35 -2.42
N ALA A 18 -25.27 44.37 -1.76
CA ALA A 18 -25.89 43.16 -1.20
C ALA A 18 -26.24 42.14 -2.30
N VAL A 19 -26.75 42.60 -3.44
CA VAL A 19 -27.07 41.74 -4.60
C VAL A 19 -25.81 41.13 -5.21
N VAL A 20 -24.73 41.91 -5.37
CA VAL A 20 -23.45 41.40 -5.89
C VAL A 20 -22.83 40.36 -4.96
N LEU A 21 -22.91 40.58 -3.64
CA LEU A 21 -22.45 39.59 -2.66
C LEU A 21 -23.29 38.31 -2.72
N MET A 22 -24.64 38.41 -2.77
CA MET A 22 -25.51 37.24 -2.88
C MET A 22 -25.27 36.44 -4.16
N LEU A 23 -25.10 37.11 -5.30
CA LEU A 23 -24.78 36.47 -6.59
C LEU A 23 -23.43 35.79 -6.52
N SER A 24 -22.42 36.42 -5.93
CA SER A 24 -21.07 35.83 -5.78
C SER A 24 -21.10 34.57 -4.89
N PHE A 25 -21.84 34.59 -3.79
CA PHE A 25 -22.03 33.41 -2.93
C PHE A 25 -22.79 32.28 -3.63
N THR A 26 -23.81 32.63 -4.41
CA THR A 26 -24.66 31.65 -5.11
C THR A 26 -23.89 31.00 -6.26
N VAL A 27 -23.20 31.79 -7.09
CA VAL A 27 -22.37 31.28 -8.18
C VAL A 27 -21.25 30.38 -7.66
N LYS A 28 -20.58 30.76 -6.56
CA LYS A 28 -19.57 29.90 -5.91
C LYS A 28 -20.15 28.56 -5.44
N LYS A 29 -21.34 28.55 -4.85
CA LYS A 29 -22.02 27.32 -4.42
C LYS A 29 -22.45 26.43 -5.59
N PHE A 30 -22.90 27.01 -6.70
CA PHE A 30 -23.25 26.23 -7.89
C PHE A 30 -22.02 25.69 -8.61
N ALA A 31 -20.94 26.47 -8.70
CA ALA A 31 -19.67 26.03 -9.25
C ALA A 31 -19.07 24.89 -8.42
N SER A 32 -19.04 25.01 -7.09
CA SER A 32 -18.51 23.95 -6.21
C SER A 32 -19.33 22.65 -6.30
N LYS A 33 -20.65 22.75 -6.46
CA LYS A 33 -21.52 21.57 -6.63
C LYS A 33 -21.35 20.89 -7.99
N ALA A 34 -21.16 21.67 -9.06
CA ALA A 34 -20.90 21.12 -10.39
C ALA A 34 -19.52 20.44 -10.47
N GLU A 35 -18.52 21.01 -9.80
CA GLU A 35 -17.17 20.43 -9.71
C GLU A 35 -17.14 19.15 -8.86
N SER A 36 -17.82 19.15 -7.72
CA SER A 36 -18.00 17.95 -6.90
C SER A 36 -18.71 16.82 -7.66
N ASN A 37 -19.76 17.12 -8.43
CA ASN A 37 -20.44 16.11 -9.25
C ASN A 37 -19.55 15.55 -10.37
N ARG A 38 -18.71 16.38 -10.99
CA ARG A 38 -17.75 15.92 -12.00
C ARG A 38 -16.66 15.03 -11.40
N GLN A 39 -16.15 15.40 -10.21
CA GLN A 39 -15.17 14.57 -9.50
C GLN A 39 -15.77 13.23 -9.06
N ALA A 40 -17.03 13.22 -8.59
CA ALA A 40 -17.73 11.98 -8.25
C ALA A 40 -17.96 11.07 -9.47
N GLN A 41 -18.28 11.63 -10.64
CA GLN A 41 -18.40 10.85 -11.88
C GLN A 41 -17.07 10.28 -12.36
N ALA A 42 -15.98 11.05 -12.27
CA ALA A 42 -14.65 10.54 -12.57
C ALA A 42 -14.26 9.42 -11.59
N MET A 43 -14.59 9.57 -10.30
CA MET A 43 -14.33 8.56 -9.27
C MET A 43 -15.00 7.21 -9.57
N GLU A 44 -16.21 7.23 -10.14
CA GLU A 44 -16.92 6.00 -10.52
C GLU A 44 -16.15 5.14 -11.53
N GLU A 45 -15.47 5.78 -12.50
CA GLU A 45 -14.62 5.09 -13.48
C GLU A 45 -13.38 4.46 -12.84
N TYR A 46 -12.74 5.17 -11.90
CA TYR A 46 -11.58 4.65 -11.17
C TYR A 46 -11.94 3.48 -10.24
N VAL A 47 -13.07 3.58 -9.54
CA VAL A 47 -13.59 2.50 -8.70
C VAL A 47 -13.97 1.29 -9.56
N GLN A 48 -14.49 1.51 -10.77
CA GLN A 48 -14.78 0.42 -11.71
C GLN A 48 -13.51 -0.31 -12.13
N ARG A 49 -12.41 0.41 -12.42
CA ARG A 49 -11.11 -0.22 -12.74
C ARG A 49 -10.54 -1.04 -11.58
N LEU A 50 -10.72 -0.60 -10.33
CA LEU A 50 -10.40 -1.45 -9.17
C LEU A 50 -11.31 -2.67 -9.09
N GLY A 51 -12.56 -2.56 -9.52
CA GLY A 51 -13.50 -3.66 -9.57
C GLY A 51 -13.07 -4.80 -10.50
N ASP A 52 -12.22 -4.52 -11.49
CA ASP A 52 -11.63 -5.54 -12.37
C ASP A 52 -10.47 -6.32 -11.70
N LEU A 53 -9.94 -5.81 -10.58
CA LEU A 53 -9.01 -6.53 -9.71
C LEU A 53 -9.80 -7.35 -8.70
N ASP A 54 -10.05 -8.62 -9.04
CA ASP A 54 -10.91 -9.50 -8.24
C ASP A 54 -10.36 -9.78 -6.83
N ASP A 55 -9.04 -9.73 -6.63
CA ASP A 55 -8.40 -10.21 -5.40
C ASP A 55 -7.32 -9.25 -4.86
N TYR A 56 -7.73 -8.01 -4.55
CA TYR A 56 -6.87 -7.03 -3.87
C TYR A 56 -7.33 -6.75 -2.44
N MET A 57 -6.40 -6.40 -1.55
CA MET A 57 -6.66 -5.94 -0.18
C MET A 57 -5.72 -4.78 0.19
N VAL A 58 -6.28 -3.70 0.73
CA VAL A 58 -5.52 -2.58 1.27
C VAL A 58 -5.63 -2.59 2.79
N TYR A 59 -4.48 -2.61 3.48
CA TYR A 59 -4.40 -2.44 4.92
C TYR A 59 -4.01 -0.99 5.23
N TYR A 60 -4.94 -0.21 5.75
CA TYR A 60 -4.72 1.20 6.10
C TYR A 60 -4.46 1.32 7.59
N ILE A 61 -3.27 1.75 7.97
CA ILE A 61 -2.86 1.94 9.36
C ILE A 61 -3.01 3.42 9.71
N GLY A 62 -3.88 3.74 10.65
CA GLY A 62 -4.23 5.11 11.05
C GLY A 62 -5.70 5.44 10.86
N GLU A 63 -6.00 6.73 10.66
CA GLU A 63 -7.35 7.26 10.49
C GLU A 63 -7.62 7.71 9.04
N PRO A 64 -8.13 6.83 8.15
CA PRO A 64 -8.43 7.21 6.77
C PRO A 64 -9.61 8.18 6.69
N SER A 65 -9.61 9.02 5.65
CA SER A 65 -10.76 9.90 5.38
C SER A 65 -12.01 9.10 5.01
N PRO A 66 -13.22 9.64 5.26
CA PRO A 66 -14.47 8.98 4.87
C PRO A 66 -14.53 8.65 3.38
N GLU A 67 -13.93 9.47 2.53
CA GLU A 67 -13.85 9.26 1.09
C GLU A 67 -13.02 8.02 0.75
N VAL A 68 -11.90 7.78 1.45
CA VAL A 68 -11.10 6.55 1.27
C VAL A 68 -11.93 5.32 1.66
N VAL A 69 -12.57 5.36 2.82
CA VAL A 69 -13.41 4.25 3.31
C VAL A 69 -14.60 3.98 2.37
N ALA A 70 -15.19 5.01 1.78
CA ALA A 70 -16.35 4.88 0.91
C ALA A 70 -16.02 4.34 -0.49
N ASN A 71 -14.80 4.59 -1.01
CA ASN A 71 -14.46 4.31 -2.40
C ASN A 71 -13.46 3.15 -2.57
N ILE A 72 -12.72 2.75 -1.53
CA ILE A 72 -11.84 1.57 -1.58
C ILE A 72 -12.60 0.38 -0.97
N LYS A 73 -13.11 -0.51 -1.83
CA LYS A 73 -13.99 -1.62 -1.44
C LYS A 73 -13.32 -2.63 -0.50
N ASN A 74 -12.11 -3.08 -0.83
CA ASN A 74 -11.37 -4.07 -0.05
C ASN A 74 -10.35 -3.38 0.85
N LEU A 75 -10.85 -2.65 1.85
CA LEU A 75 -10.06 -1.88 2.80
C LEU A 75 -10.20 -2.44 4.21
N THR A 76 -9.07 -2.76 4.84
CA THR A 76 -8.99 -3.09 6.27
C THR A 76 -8.33 -1.92 7.01
N VAL A 77 -9.08 -1.28 7.91
CA VAL A 77 -8.56 -0.17 8.72
C VAL A 77 -8.01 -0.71 10.04
N ILE A 78 -6.73 -0.44 10.31
CA ILE A 78 -6.01 -0.88 11.50
C ILE A 78 -5.64 0.36 12.32
N PRO A 79 -6.21 0.56 13.51
CA PRO A 79 -5.71 1.58 14.42
C PRO A 79 -4.25 1.31 14.80
N ALA A 80 -3.42 2.34 14.93
CA ALA A 80 -1.99 2.19 15.26
C ALA A 80 -1.73 1.26 16.46
N GLY A 81 -2.50 1.43 17.55
CA GLY A 81 -2.39 0.61 18.76
C GLY A 81 -2.82 -0.86 18.60
N MET A 82 -3.36 -1.24 17.46
CA MET A 82 -3.78 -2.61 17.14
C MET A 82 -2.85 -3.32 16.16
N MET A 83 -1.76 -2.67 15.72
CA MET A 83 -0.75 -3.32 14.88
C MET A 83 -0.10 -4.49 15.63
N ASN A 84 -0.29 -5.69 15.11
CA ASN A 84 0.35 -6.91 15.59
C ASN A 84 0.33 -7.97 14.48
N ARG A 85 0.91 -9.13 14.76
CA ARG A 85 1.01 -10.24 13.81
C ARG A 85 -0.35 -10.83 13.39
N ASN A 86 -1.40 -10.57 14.15
CA ASN A 86 -2.76 -11.02 13.84
C ASN A 86 -3.55 -10.05 12.98
N THR A 87 -3.17 -8.77 12.97
CA THR A 87 -3.86 -7.72 12.20
C THR A 87 -3.17 -7.39 10.89
N LEU A 88 -1.88 -7.73 10.74
CA LEU A 88 -1.09 -7.49 9.55
C LEU A 88 -0.96 -8.74 8.64
N PRO A 89 -0.69 -8.54 7.34
CA PRO A 89 -0.48 -9.64 6.40
C PRO A 89 0.91 -10.26 6.54
N ILE A 90 1.06 -11.13 7.53
CA ILE A 90 2.27 -11.93 7.78
C ILE A 90 1.94 -13.40 7.55
N TYR A 91 2.43 -13.97 6.45
CA TYR A 91 2.47 -15.40 6.21
C TYR A 91 3.34 -16.05 7.30
N TRP A 92 2.71 -16.93 8.08
CA TRP A 92 3.36 -17.53 9.24
C TRP A 92 3.40 -19.05 9.15
N SER A 93 2.35 -19.66 8.60
CA SER A 93 2.33 -21.08 8.29
C SER A 93 1.21 -21.39 7.30
N ASP A 94 1.49 -22.29 6.36
CA ASP A 94 0.49 -22.84 5.44
C ASP A 94 -0.32 -23.98 6.08
N ILE A 95 0.03 -24.38 7.31
CA ILE A 95 -0.61 -25.48 8.04
C ILE A 95 -1.12 -25.03 9.41
N HIS A 96 -2.28 -25.56 9.79
CA HIS A 96 -2.81 -25.38 11.14
C HIS A 96 -1.99 -26.19 12.12
N PHE A 97 -1.44 -25.55 13.15
CA PHE A 97 -0.78 -26.24 14.23
C PHE A 97 -1.19 -25.71 15.60
N ILE A 98 -1.24 -26.63 16.56
CA ILE A 98 -1.57 -26.37 17.95
C ILE A 98 -0.39 -26.84 18.79
N GLU A 99 0.26 -25.90 19.47
CA GLU A 99 1.29 -26.19 20.46
C GLU A 99 0.62 -26.38 21.81
N LYS A 100 0.98 -27.48 22.48
CA LYS A 100 0.46 -27.83 23.81
C LYS A 100 1.59 -27.99 24.81
N ASP A 101 1.33 -27.65 26.06
CA ASP A 101 2.26 -27.92 27.17
C ASP A 101 2.25 -29.41 27.60
N GLU A 102 3.05 -29.75 28.61
CA GLU A 102 3.16 -31.11 29.16
C GLU A 102 1.83 -31.62 29.77
N ASP A 103 0.92 -30.71 30.10
CA ASP A 103 -0.40 -30.99 30.69
C ASP A 103 -1.53 -31.04 29.62
N ASP A 104 -1.16 -31.04 28.33
CA ASP A 104 -2.07 -31.02 27.17
C ASP A 104 -2.93 -29.75 27.04
N ASN A 105 -2.56 -28.65 27.71
CA ASN A 105 -3.19 -27.35 27.52
C ASN A 105 -2.64 -26.65 26.28
N ILE A 106 -3.52 -25.98 25.52
CA ILE A 106 -3.11 -25.19 24.36
C ILE A 106 -2.35 -23.96 24.83
N ILE A 107 -1.09 -23.85 24.42
CA ILE A 107 -0.23 -22.69 24.68
C ILE A 107 -0.09 -21.78 23.45
N ASN A 108 -0.28 -22.33 22.25
CA ASN A 108 -0.27 -21.59 21.00
C ASN A 108 -1.13 -22.30 19.96
N GLU A 109 -1.85 -21.55 19.14
CA GLU A 109 -2.62 -22.07 18.01
C GLU A 109 -2.45 -21.10 16.84
N VAL A 110 -2.04 -21.63 15.70
CA VAL A 110 -1.79 -20.86 14.49
C VAL A 110 -2.59 -21.47 13.36
N GLU A 111 -3.62 -20.75 12.91
CA GLU A 111 -4.42 -21.09 11.74
C GLU A 111 -3.85 -20.41 10.48
N PRO A 112 -3.76 -21.12 9.33
CA PRO A 112 -3.44 -20.51 8.06
C PRO A 112 -4.45 -19.44 7.71
N ARG A 113 -3.98 -18.35 7.11
CA ARG A 113 -4.84 -17.25 6.66
C ARG A 113 -4.81 -17.16 5.15
N ASP A 114 -5.99 -17.08 4.56
CA ASP A 114 -6.12 -16.75 3.16
C ASP A 114 -5.85 -15.25 2.98
N TYR A 115 -4.78 -14.96 2.25
CA TYR A 115 -4.38 -13.60 1.90
C TYR A 115 -4.74 -13.31 0.45
N ALA A 116 -5.16 -12.07 0.18
CA ALA A 116 -5.43 -11.62 -1.17
C ALA A 116 -4.16 -11.70 -2.03
N SER A 117 -4.33 -11.99 -3.31
CA SER A 117 -3.23 -12.07 -4.27
C SER A 117 -2.48 -10.76 -4.42
N TYR A 118 -3.17 -9.62 -4.28
CA TYR A 118 -2.57 -8.29 -4.33
C TYR A 118 -2.81 -7.56 -3.01
N MET A 119 -1.75 -7.34 -2.25
CA MET A 119 -1.82 -6.64 -0.96
C MET A 119 -1.04 -5.34 -1.01
N LEU A 120 -1.53 -4.34 -0.30
CA LEU A 120 -0.84 -3.07 -0.10
C LEU A 120 -1.07 -2.60 1.34
N ILE A 121 -0.01 -2.20 2.02
CA ILE A 121 -0.10 -1.53 3.32
C ILE A 121 0.09 -0.03 3.09
N TYR A 122 -0.79 0.80 3.66
CA TYR A 122 -0.64 2.24 3.71
C TYR A 122 -0.56 2.69 5.18
N VAL A 123 0.48 3.44 5.54
CA VAL A 123 0.64 4.04 6.88
C VAL A 123 0.42 5.55 6.77
N GLY A 124 -0.63 6.05 7.44
CA GLY A 124 -0.93 7.48 7.50
C GLY A 124 0.06 8.27 8.35
N ALA A 125 0.22 9.56 8.03
CA ALA A 125 1.09 10.47 8.77
C ALA A 125 0.62 10.75 10.21
N ASP A 126 -0.65 10.46 10.51
CA ASP A 126 -1.24 10.55 11.85
C ASP A 126 -0.66 9.53 12.84
N VAL A 127 -0.01 8.48 12.32
CA VAL A 127 0.56 7.40 13.11
C VAL A 127 2.01 7.72 13.48
N THR A 128 2.38 7.49 14.75
CA THR A 128 3.79 7.45 15.16
C THR A 128 4.19 6.00 15.38
N LEU A 129 5.11 5.49 14.56
CA LEU A 129 5.54 4.09 14.62
C LEU A 129 6.56 3.87 15.74
N THR A 130 6.34 2.83 16.55
CA THR A 130 7.34 2.31 17.50
C THR A 130 8.32 1.38 16.80
N ASN A 131 9.45 1.07 17.44
CA ASN A 131 10.43 0.11 16.90
C ASN A 131 9.79 -1.26 16.60
N ASP A 132 8.99 -1.79 17.52
CA ASP A 132 8.30 -3.07 17.33
C ASP A 132 7.35 -3.03 16.11
N GLN A 133 6.68 -1.89 15.88
CA GLN A 133 5.80 -1.71 14.72
C GLN A 133 6.59 -1.59 13.41
N LEU A 134 7.75 -0.91 13.43
CA LEU A 134 8.64 -0.83 12.28
C LEU A 134 9.19 -2.22 11.91
N GLU A 135 9.54 -3.04 12.89
CA GLU A 135 9.95 -4.43 12.65
C GLU A 135 8.80 -5.27 12.08
N LEU A 136 7.58 -5.10 12.58
CA LEU A 136 6.41 -5.78 12.02
C LEU A 136 6.17 -5.38 10.56
N LEU A 137 6.28 -4.10 10.23
CA LEU A 137 6.17 -3.59 8.86
C LEU A 137 7.29 -4.13 7.96
N ARG A 138 8.52 -4.20 8.48
CA ARG A 138 9.66 -4.82 7.77
C ARG A 138 9.34 -6.27 7.45
N ASN A 139 8.81 -7.03 8.41
CA ASN A 139 8.45 -8.42 8.17
C ASN A 139 7.38 -8.54 7.09
N CYS A 140 6.35 -7.68 7.11
CA CYS A 140 5.33 -7.66 6.04
C CYS A 140 5.98 -7.34 4.67
N ASN A 141 6.88 -6.36 4.63
CA ASN A 141 7.40 -5.84 3.39
C ASN A 141 8.52 -6.68 2.77
N ILE A 142 9.45 -7.16 3.58
CA ILE A 142 10.65 -7.87 3.13
C ILE A 142 10.43 -9.36 3.17
N ASP A 143 9.86 -9.88 4.26
CA ASP A 143 9.78 -11.33 4.48
C ASP A 143 8.47 -11.93 3.91
N ASN A 144 7.47 -11.08 3.60
CA ASN A 144 6.14 -11.50 3.11
C ASN A 144 5.76 -10.86 1.77
N ASP A 145 6.72 -10.20 1.13
CA ASP A 145 6.58 -9.57 -0.18
C ASP A 145 5.38 -8.59 -0.31
N VAL A 146 5.00 -7.89 0.77
CA VAL A 146 3.87 -6.94 0.75
C VAL A 146 4.35 -5.50 0.55
N PRO A 147 3.97 -4.84 -0.56
CA PRO A 147 4.25 -3.42 -0.77
C PRO A 147 3.71 -2.53 0.36
N LEU A 148 4.51 -1.54 0.73
CA LEU A 148 4.25 -0.65 1.85
C LEU A 148 4.41 0.80 1.41
N ILE A 149 3.38 1.61 1.60
CA ILE A 149 3.45 3.07 1.47
C ILE A 149 3.47 3.66 2.87
N ILE A 150 4.44 4.54 3.14
CA ILE A 150 4.54 5.29 4.38
C ILE A 150 4.41 6.76 4.06
N GLU A 151 3.52 7.45 4.76
CA GLU A 151 3.38 8.89 4.74
C GLU A 151 4.14 9.52 5.92
N GLY A 152 4.84 10.62 5.64
CA GLY A 152 5.49 11.46 6.63
C GLY A 152 6.98 11.20 6.79
N GLU A 153 7.78 12.27 6.70
CA GLU A 153 9.25 12.26 6.78
C GLU A 153 9.76 11.42 7.97
N THR A 154 9.16 11.60 9.15
CA THR A 154 9.60 10.92 10.38
C THR A 154 9.46 9.40 10.27
N ASN A 155 8.28 8.92 9.86
CA ASN A 155 8.03 7.48 9.72
C ASN A 155 8.84 6.88 8.56
N ILE A 156 8.95 7.61 7.45
CA ILE A 156 9.74 7.17 6.29
C ILE A 156 11.21 6.99 6.69
N ASN A 157 11.82 7.98 7.35
CA ASN A 157 13.21 7.89 7.76
C ASN A 157 13.43 6.82 8.84
N ALA A 158 12.49 6.66 9.78
CA ALA A 158 12.54 5.59 10.77
C ALA A 158 12.48 4.20 10.12
N TYR A 159 11.62 4.01 9.12
CA TYR A 159 11.54 2.74 8.40
C TYR A 159 12.78 2.48 7.53
N ARG A 160 13.31 3.51 6.86
CA ARG A 160 14.56 3.43 6.09
C ARG A 160 15.71 2.94 6.96
N GLU A 161 15.83 3.43 8.19
CA GLU A 161 16.84 2.95 9.15
C GLU A 161 16.70 1.44 9.43
N VAL A 162 15.47 0.96 9.63
CA VAL A 162 15.17 -0.46 9.90
C VAL A 162 15.51 -1.37 8.72
N ILE A 163 15.42 -0.88 7.48
CA ILE A 163 15.85 -1.61 6.27
C ILE A 163 17.29 -1.26 5.83
N PHE A 164 18.11 -0.69 6.72
CA PHE A 164 19.51 -0.33 6.50
C PHE A 164 19.73 0.64 5.33
N MET A 165 18.78 1.51 5.07
CA MET A 165 18.87 2.59 4.10
C MET A 165 19.19 3.92 4.80
N GLY A 166 20.03 4.74 4.18
CA GLY A 166 20.35 6.06 4.71
C GLY A 166 19.14 7.00 4.71
N PRO A 167 19.15 8.05 5.56
CA PRO A 167 18.08 9.04 5.60
C PRO A 167 17.93 9.75 4.26
N HIS A 168 16.72 10.21 3.97
CA HIS A 168 16.40 11.02 2.80
C HIS A 168 15.73 12.32 3.26
N GLU A 169 16.15 13.45 2.67
CA GLU A 169 15.46 14.72 2.87
C GLU A 169 14.10 14.65 2.15
N LEU A 170 13.01 14.78 2.91
CA LEU A 170 11.63 14.65 2.44
C LEU A 170 10.75 15.73 3.08
N GLY A 171 9.60 16.00 2.48
CA GLY A 171 8.59 16.90 3.04
C GLY A 171 7.76 16.22 4.13
N GLU A 172 7.07 17.02 4.94
CA GLU A 172 6.21 16.55 6.04
C GLU A 172 5.11 15.61 5.56
N HIS A 173 4.57 15.82 4.36
CA HIS A 173 3.54 14.98 3.75
C HIS A 173 4.03 14.17 2.56
N SER A 174 5.35 13.98 2.45
CA SER A 174 5.91 13.06 1.46
C SER A 174 5.41 11.64 1.72
N THR A 175 5.23 10.89 0.64
CA THR A 175 4.95 9.45 0.69
C THR A 175 6.13 8.69 0.10
N SER A 176 6.50 7.55 0.66
CA SER A 176 7.48 6.65 0.05
C SER A 176 6.89 5.24 -0.05
N MET A 177 6.98 4.65 -1.25
CA MET A 177 6.64 3.25 -1.47
C MET A 177 7.89 2.39 -1.32
N PHE A 178 7.80 1.37 -0.50
CA PHE A 178 8.80 0.33 -0.32
C PHE A 178 8.24 -0.95 -0.94
N THR A 179 8.98 -1.49 -1.90
CA THR A 179 8.64 -2.76 -2.56
C THR A 179 9.73 -3.79 -2.28
N PRO A 180 9.39 -5.07 -2.17
CA PRO A 180 10.37 -6.14 -1.96
C PRO A 180 11.32 -6.30 -3.17
N TRP A 181 10.79 -6.05 -4.37
CA TRP A 181 11.47 -6.26 -5.66
C TRP A 181 12.12 -4.99 -6.24
N GLY A 182 12.01 -3.85 -5.57
CA GLY A 182 12.35 -2.56 -6.14
C GLY A 182 13.11 -1.64 -5.20
N ARG A 183 13.64 -0.56 -5.77
CA ARG A 183 14.12 0.56 -4.95
C ARG A 183 12.91 1.32 -4.40
N PRO A 184 13.02 1.94 -3.21
CA PRO A 184 11.97 2.81 -2.72
C PRO A 184 11.66 3.92 -3.72
N GLN A 185 10.37 4.23 -3.85
CA GLN A 185 9.87 5.28 -4.73
C GLN A 185 9.33 6.41 -3.87
N ASP A 186 10.05 7.53 -3.85
CA ASP A 186 9.66 8.71 -3.09
C ASP A 186 8.64 9.54 -3.88
N ASN A 187 7.69 10.13 -3.15
CA ASN A 187 6.52 10.86 -3.64
C ASN A 187 5.66 10.04 -4.63
N ILE A 188 5.43 8.76 -4.30
CA ILE A 188 4.56 7.88 -5.08
C ILE A 188 3.14 8.46 -5.21
N ILE A 189 2.67 9.13 -4.16
CA ILE A 189 1.54 10.05 -4.18
C ILE A 189 2.12 11.44 -3.88
N ALA A 190 1.92 12.38 -4.80
CA ALA A 190 2.48 13.72 -4.68
C ALA A 190 1.94 14.45 -3.43
N GLU A 191 2.80 15.25 -2.79
CA GLU A 191 2.49 15.94 -1.53
C GLU A 191 1.26 16.85 -1.61
N ASP A 192 1.08 17.53 -2.75
CA ASP A 192 -0.08 18.39 -3.03
C ASP A 192 -1.38 17.60 -3.23
N VAL A 193 -1.28 16.32 -3.56
CA VAL A 193 -2.42 15.40 -3.66
C VAL A 193 -2.80 14.85 -2.29
N VAL A 194 -1.82 14.48 -1.45
CA VAL A 194 -2.03 14.02 -0.07
C VAL A 194 -2.73 15.11 0.76
N THR A 195 -2.25 16.34 0.67
CA THR A 195 -2.77 17.49 1.44
C THR A 195 -3.96 18.20 0.76
N GLY A 196 -4.27 17.81 -0.48
CA GLY A 196 -5.24 18.48 -1.33
C GLY A 196 -6.68 18.01 -1.11
N SER A 197 -7.29 17.47 -2.17
CA SER A 197 -8.67 16.97 -2.14
C SER A 197 -8.69 15.48 -1.73
N PRO A 198 -9.57 15.06 -0.80
CA PRO A 198 -9.74 13.64 -0.45
C PRO A 198 -10.02 12.75 -1.66
N TYR A 199 -10.80 13.22 -2.65
CA TYR A 199 -11.03 12.47 -3.89
C TYR A 199 -9.77 12.40 -4.78
N GLY A 200 -8.92 13.42 -4.73
CA GLY A 200 -7.63 13.40 -5.42
C GLY A 200 -6.70 12.34 -4.83
N PHE A 201 -6.64 12.28 -3.50
CA PHE A 201 -5.89 11.24 -2.80
C PHE A 201 -6.42 9.84 -3.11
N VAL A 202 -7.74 9.63 -3.07
CA VAL A 202 -8.33 8.33 -3.44
C VAL A 202 -7.94 7.93 -4.86
N ASN A 203 -8.06 8.82 -5.85
CA ASN A 203 -7.67 8.51 -7.23
C ASN A 203 -6.20 8.12 -7.34
N ALA A 204 -5.31 8.87 -6.68
CA ALA A 204 -3.89 8.56 -6.69
C ALA A 204 -3.59 7.21 -6.02
N LEU A 205 -4.23 6.91 -4.89
CA LEU A 205 -4.09 5.62 -4.22
C LEU A 205 -4.58 4.47 -5.13
N ILE A 206 -5.69 4.66 -5.84
CA ILE A 206 -6.18 3.70 -6.83
C ILE A 206 -5.14 3.45 -7.92
N ASP A 207 -4.58 4.50 -8.52
CA ASP A 207 -3.56 4.36 -9.56
C ASP A 207 -2.32 3.60 -9.05
N VAL A 208 -1.92 3.82 -7.80
CA VAL A 208 -0.84 3.06 -7.17
C VAL A 208 -1.20 1.59 -6.98
N ILE A 209 -2.43 1.28 -6.53
CA ILE A 209 -2.90 -0.11 -6.39
C ILE A 209 -2.86 -0.83 -7.75
N LEU A 210 -3.37 -0.20 -8.81
CA LEU A 210 -3.41 -0.79 -10.16
C LEU A 210 -1.98 -1.02 -10.71
N SER A 211 -1.10 -0.03 -10.59
CA SER A 211 0.30 -0.13 -11.03
C SER A 211 1.08 -1.19 -10.25
N ASN A 212 0.80 -1.30 -8.95
CA ASN A 212 1.44 -2.29 -8.09
C ASN A 212 1.00 -3.73 -8.44
N ALA A 213 -0.30 -3.93 -8.72
CA ALA A 213 -0.79 -5.23 -9.15
C ALA A 213 -0.13 -5.71 -10.45
N GLU A 214 0.00 -4.82 -11.44
CA GLU A 214 0.70 -5.11 -12.70
C GLU A 214 2.18 -5.48 -12.47
N GLN A 215 2.88 -4.77 -11.58
CA GLN A 215 4.27 -5.08 -11.24
C GLN A 215 4.40 -6.42 -10.49
N MET A 216 3.45 -6.76 -9.62
CA MET A 216 3.42 -8.04 -8.91
C MET A 216 3.24 -9.22 -9.88
N ASP A 217 2.41 -9.07 -10.90
CA ASP A 217 2.22 -10.09 -11.93
C ASP A 217 3.52 -10.35 -12.69
N ILE A 218 4.21 -9.29 -13.12
CA ILE A 218 5.51 -9.40 -13.80
C ILE A 218 6.52 -10.11 -12.90
N TYR A 219 6.62 -9.71 -11.63
CA TYR A 219 7.57 -10.31 -10.68
C TYR A 219 7.27 -11.80 -10.41
N ARG A 220 5.99 -12.17 -10.30
CA ARG A 220 5.56 -13.57 -10.14
C ARG A 220 5.87 -14.40 -11.38
N GLU A 221 5.64 -13.87 -12.58
CA GLU A 221 6.00 -14.56 -13.82
C GLU A 221 7.51 -14.77 -13.93
N GLU A 222 8.32 -13.75 -13.65
CA GLU A 222 9.78 -13.84 -13.72
C GLU A 222 10.36 -14.83 -12.69
N SER A 223 9.83 -14.85 -11.46
CA SER A 223 10.26 -15.81 -10.43
C SER A 223 9.95 -17.25 -10.78
N LEU A 224 8.80 -17.53 -11.43
CA LEU A 224 8.45 -18.87 -11.92
C LEU A 224 9.40 -19.36 -13.03
N VAL A 225 9.80 -18.47 -13.95
CA VAL A 225 10.74 -18.81 -15.04
C VAL A 225 12.12 -19.21 -14.50
N LEU A 226 12.60 -18.52 -13.46
CA LEU A 226 13.90 -18.82 -12.85
C LEU A 226 13.93 -20.22 -12.21
N VAL A 227 12.86 -20.61 -11.52
CA VAL A 227 12.73 -21.93 -10.86
C VAL A 227 12.72 -23.07 -11.89
N GLU A 228 12.10 -22.88 -13.06
CA GLU A 228 12.11 -23.88 -14.13
C GLU A 228 13.52 -24.05 -14.75
N THR A 229 14.24 -22.95 -14.97
CA THR A 229 15.60 -23.02 -15.54
C THR A 229 16.60 -23.72 -14.61
N GLU A 230 16.55 -23.50 -13.30
CA GLU A 230 17.44 -24.19 -12.35
C GLU A 230 17.12 -25.70 -12.24
N SER A 231 15.83 -26.06 -12.35
CA SER A 231 15.40 -27.47 -12.33
C SER A 231 15.82 -28.24 -13.59
N THR A 232 15.83 -27.59 -14.76
CA THR A 232 16.30 -28.24 -16.01
C THR A 232 17.82 -28.41 -16.11
N THR A 233 18.61 -27.58 -15.43
CA THR A 233 20.09 -27.62 -15.57
C THR A 233 20.73 -28.77 -14.77
N THR A 234 20.01 -29.38 -13.83
CA THR A 234 20.55 -30.47 -12.99
C THR A 234 20.42 -31.87 -13.62
N THR A 235 19.64 -32.03 -14.69
CA THR A 235 19.38 -33.37 -15.28
C THR A 235 20.30 -33.74 -16.44
N GLU A 236 21.10 -32.81 -16.99
CA GLU A 236 22.01 -33.11 -18.13
C GLU A 236 23.50 -33.30 -17.76
N SER A 237 23.88 -33.28 -16.47
CA SER A 237 25.29 -33.45 -16.04
C SER A 237 25.56 -34.74 -15.25
N SER A 238 24.98 -35.87 -15.67
CA SER A 238 25.27 -37.18 -15.06
C SER A 238 25.06 -38.35 -16.02
N ILE A 239 25.65 -38.29 -17.23
CA ILE A 239 25.78 -39.48 -18.09
C ILE A 239 27.19 -39.49 -18.69
N GLU A 240 27.84 -40.67 -18.63
CA GLU A 240 29.18 -41.07 -19.11
C GLU A 240 30.36 -40.61 -18.24
N THR A 241 31.10 -41.49 -17.54
CA THR A 241 31.65 -42.78 -17.99
C THR A 241 31.79 -43.77 -16.82
N SER A 242 31.22 -44.97 -16.97
CA SER A 242 31.67 -46.17 -16.25
C SER A 242 31.86 -47.23 -17.32
N ASP A 243 33.10 -47.63 -17.57
CA ASP A 243 33.39 -48.89 -18.25
C ASP A 243 34.61 -49.54 -17.59
N GLU A 244 34.38 -50.78 -17.21
CA GLU A 244 35.25 -51.71 -16.49
C GLU A 244 36.39 -52.22 -17.38
N SER A 245 37.53 -52.59 -16.78
CA SER A 245 38.26 -53.78 -17.23
C SER A 245 39.12 -54.37 -16.11
N GLU A 246 38.59 -55.43 -15.53
CA GLU A 246 39.21 -56.70 -15.11
C GLU A 246 40.71 -56.77 -14.75
N ILE A 247 40.96 -57.08 -13.47
CA ILE A 247 41.62 -58.28 -12.93
C ILE A 247 42.75 -58.93 -13.75
N SER A 248 43.93 -59.04 -13.14
CA SER A 248 44.74 -60.27 -13.18
C SER A 248 45.50 -60.50 -11.86
N GLU A 249 45.18 -61.64 -11.23
CA GLU A 249 46.01 -62.57 -10.43
C GLU A 249 47.54 -62.53 -10.70
N SER A 250 48.48 -62.96 -9.86
CA SER A 250 48.50 -63.79 -8.64
C SER A 250 49.88 -63.69 -7.94
N THR A 251 49.93 -64.01 -6.64
CA THR A 251 50.96 -64.75 -5.86
C THR A 251 52.46 -64.65 -6.21
N ASP A 252 53.31 -64.31 -5.24
CA ASP A 252 54.00 -65.32 -4.39
C ASP A 252 54.99 -64.71 -3.36
N GLU A 253 55.00 -65.39 -2.20
CA GLU A 253 56.02 -65.62 -1.16
C GLU A 253 57.33 -64.78 -1.12
N ALA A 254 57.59 -64.14 0.04
CA ALA A 254 58.53 -64.60 1.09
C ALA A 254 58.79 -63.50 2.15
#